data_AF-A0A6I9TGG0-F1
#
_entry.id   AF-A0A6I9TGG0-F1
#
_cell.length_a   1.000
_cell.length_b   1.000
_cell.length_c   1.000
_cell.angle_alpha   90.00
_cell.angle_beta   90.00
_cell.angle_gamma   90.00
#
_symmetry.space_group_name_H-M   'P 1'
#
loop_
_entity.id
_entity.type
_entity.pdbx_description
1 polymer ?
#
loop_
_entity_poly.entity_id
_entity_poly.type
_entity_poly.pdbx_seq_one_letter_code
_entity_poly.pdbx_strand_id
1 'polypeptide(L)'
;MGSKSDLLVCTALECESGEEMLSAMELAKKEGADIVELCVASMSFSHISELERLFTLRTLPSILSFGPDDLKQPCTRCSESTRLEILRRAVELDIEFVEIYHQVCTKELINELKRQRSKTRIIVSNHVNKGGFTREKLADLIIGMQSTDADIIKLVINVESITDVAPLFHMLTHCQVPLIARAMGERGLISQLLGPKYGASMIFGSLGGKFVPGLPPLVSIKHVYKLENMNADTKIFGVVSNPVGHSKGPLLHNPAFRQTGYNGIYVPLLVDDIKEFFRVYSCNDFAGFSVGIPHKETAVSCCDEVHPLALSIGAVNTIVRRPMDGKLVGYNTDCEACITAIEDAFRERFVRNGEALHVSPIAGKLFVLVGAGGAGRAIAFGARSRGARVVIFNRNFERAKALAMAVSGEALPYESLNDFRAEKGMILANASAVGMEPNTDQTPVSKVALKSYELVFDAVYTPRNTRLLQEAAEVGATVVSGVEMFIRQALGQFKLFTGGLGTQLALISRLLVSNLNHIVICITFAKCVGNFFPRSSTRRFHAQDCTRAILMQIYRNSRLDKHAQKKTVW
;
A
#
# COMPACT_ATOMS: atom_id res chain seq x y z
N MET A 1 5.62 -10.96 -28.00
CA MET A 1 4.65 -11.67 -27.14
C MET A 1 5.48 -12.40 -26.08
N GLY A 2 5.72 -11.78 -24.94
CA GLY A 2 6.48 -12.42 -23.84
C GLY A 2 5.65 -13.52 -23.21
N SER A 3 6.26 -14.66 -22.87
CA SER A 3 5.58 -15.69 -22.10
C SER A 3 5.03 -15.06 -20.82
N LYS A 4 3.79 -15.41 -20.43
CA LYS A 4 3.31 -15.12 -19.08
C LYS A 4 4.39 -15.60 -18.10
N SER A 5 4.87 -14.73 -17.21
CA SER A 5 5.74 -15.18 -16.14
C SER A 5 4.97 -16.16 -15.28
N ASP A 6 5.52 -17.37 -15.06
CA ASP A 6 5.03 -18.35 -14.09
C ASP A 6 5.34 -17.88 -12.65
N LEU A 7 4.90 -16.66 -12.31
CA LEU A 7 5.07 -16.10 -10.97
C LEU A 7 4.23 -16.93 -9.99
N LEU A 8 4.88 -17.56 -9.02
CA LEU A 8 4.19 -18.29 -7.95
C LEU A 8 3.93 -17.38 -6.76
N VAL A 9 2.68 -17.35 -6.28
CA VAL A 9 2.29 -16.69 -5.04
C VAL A 9 2.25 -17.72 -3.91
N CYS A 10 3.13 -17.54 -2.93
CA CYS A 10 3.28 -18.39 -1.76
C CYS A 10 2.71 -17.73 -0.49
N THR A 11 2.27 -18.56 0.46
CA THR A 11 2.10 -18.13 1.86
C THR A 11 2.70 -19.16 2.80
N ALA A 12 3.33 -18.70 3.88
CA ALA A 12 3.80 -19.58 4.95
C ALA A 12 2.64 -19.96 5.87
N LEU A 13 2.58 -21.24 6.25
CA LEU A 13 1.61 -21.81 7.17
C LEU A 13 2.34 -22.22 8.45
N GLU A 14 2.01 -21.55 9.55
CA GLU A 14 2.55 -21.79 10.89
C GLU A 14 1.37 -22.25 11.77
N CYS A 15 1.08 -23.56 11.75
CA CYS A 15 -0.05 -24.16 12.48
C CYS A 15 0.44 -25.27 13.42
N GLU A 16 -0.31 -25.55 14.49
CA GLU A 16 0.11 -26.51 15.52
C GLU A 16 -0.21 -27.97 15.14
N SER A 17 -1.15 -28.19 14.22
CA SER A 17 -1.58 -29.54 13.78
C SER A 17 -1.73 -29.68 12.27
N GLY A 18 -1.73 -30.93 11.78
CA GLY A 18 -1.93 -31.22 10.35
C GLY A 18 -3.32 -30.84 9.84
N GLU A 19 -4.37 -30.95 10.67
CA GLU A 19 -5.73 -30.56 10.30
C GLU A 19 -5.86 -29.03 10.14
N GLU A 20 -5.20 -28.27 11.01
CA GLU A 20 -5.11 -26.81 10.89
C GLU A 20 -4.33 -26.41 9.63
N MET A 21 -3.21 -27.09 9.33
CA MET A 21 -2.48 -26.84 8.09
C MET A 21 -3.36 -27.07 6.85
N LEU A 22 -4.08 -28.19 6.77
CA LEU A 22 -5.00 -28.46 5.65
C LEU A 22 -6.10 -27.40 5.55
N SER A 23 -6.67 -26.97 6.68
CA SER A 23 -7.67 -25.91 6.70
C SER A 23 -7.10 -24.55 6.23
N ALA A 24 -5.86 -24.25 6.63
CA ALA A 24 -5.16 -23.04 6.23
C ALA A 24 -4.76 -23.08 4.74
N MET A 25 -4.44 -24.25 4.18
CA MET A 25 -4.22 -24.43 2.74
C MET A 25 -5.48 -24.12 1.92
N GLU A 26 -6.65 -24.57 2.35
CA GLU A 26 -7.92 -24.22 1.70
C GLU A 26 -8.19 -22.71 1.74
N LEU A 27 -7.89 -22.07 2.86
CA LEU A 27 -7.98 -20.61 2.96
C LEU A 27 -6.98 -19.92 2.03
N ALA A 28 -5.74 -20.40 1.97
CA ALA A 28 -4.68 -19.87 1.11
C ALA A 28 -5.08 -19.94 -0.37
N LYS A 29 -5.60 -21.09 -0.79
CA LYS A 29 -6.15 -21.29 -2.14
C LYS A 29 -7.26 -20.31 -2.47
N LYS A 30 -8.19 -20.11 -1.54
CA LYS A 30 -9.29 -19.15 -1.70
C LYS A 30 -8.79 -17.71 -1.83
N GLU A 31 -7.79 -17.33 -1.03
CA GLU A 31 -7.17 -16.00 -1.06
C GLU A 31 -6.23 -15.79 -2.26
N GLY A 32 -5.86 -16.86 -2.97
CA GLY A 32 -5.13 -16.81 -4.24
C GLY A 32 -3.65 -17.18 -4.15
N ALA A 33 -3.26 -17.99 -3.18
CA ALA A 33 -1.95 -18.65 -3.20
C ALA A 33 -1.95 -19.78 -4.25
N ASP A 34 -0.84 -19.90 -4.99
CA ASP A 34 -0.57 -21.00 -5.93
C ASP A 34 0.17 -22.15 -5.23
N ILE A 35 0.90 -21.83 -4.16
CA ILE A 35 1.75 -22.75 -3.39
C ILE A 35 1.73 -22.34 -1.92
N VAL A 36 2.00 -23.28 -1.02
CA VAL A 36 2.15 -22.99 0.42
C VAL A 36 3.51 -23.44 0.94
N GLU A 37 4.03 -22.74 1.93
CA GLU A 37 5.20 -23.16 2.70
C GLU A 37 4.73 -23.77 4.02
N LEU A 38 4.94 -25.08 4.19
CA LEU A 38 4.59 -25.85 5.38
C LEU A 38 5.72 -25.71 6.41
N CYS A 39 5.57 -24.81 7.39
CA CYS A 39 6.55 -24.60 8.45
C CYS A 39 6.42 -25.69 9.52
N VAL A 40 7.15 -26.80 9.35
CA VAL A 40 7.04 -27.98 10.25
C VAL A 40 7.52 -27.69 11.67
N ALA A 41 8.41 -26.71 11.87
CA ALA A 41 8.82 -26.32 13.22
C ALA A 41 7.69 -25.75 14.08
N SER A 42 6.60 -25.27 13.48
CA SER A 42 5.42 -24.80 14.21
C SER A 42 4.46 -25.93 14.60
N MET A 43 4.62 -27.12 14.03
CA MET A 43 3.73 -28.25 14.26
C MET A 43 4.12 -29.06 15.50
N SER A 44 3.11 -29.58 16.19
CA SER A 44 3.26 -30.65 17.19
C SER A 44 2.86 -31.97 16.56
N PHE A 45 3.78 -32.94 16.52
CA PHE A 45 3.51 -34.30 16.05
C PHE A 45 4.30 -35.30 16.91
N SER A 46 3.75 -36.51 17.09
CA SER A 46 4.41 -37.59 17.82
C SER A 46 5.11 -38.58 16.88
N HIS A 47 4.57 -38.74 15.67
CA HIS A 47 5.10 -39.66 14.66
C HIS A 47 5.17 -39.00 13.27
N ILE A 48 6.19 -39.39 12.49
CA ILE A 48 6.40 -38.89 11.11
C ILE A 48 5.20 -39.22 10.20
N SER A 49 4.46 -40.29 10.49
CA SER A 49 3.25 -40.67 9.74
C SER A 49 2.16 -39.60 9.76
N GLU A 50 2.12 -38.72 10.77
CA GLU A 50 1.22 -37.57 10.80
C GLU A 50 1.57 -36.55 9.70
N LEU A 51 2.87 -36.35 9.46
CA LEU A 51 3.38 -35.50 8.37
C LEU A 51 3.17 -36.17 7.01
N GLU A 52 3.39 -37.48 6.88
CA GLU A 52 3.12 -38.23 5.65
C GLU A 52 1.65 -38.12 5.23
N ARG A 53 0.74 -38.20 6.20
CA ARG A 53 -0.70 -37.97 5.97
C ARG A 53 -0.96 -36.54 5.48
N LEU A 54 -0.34 -35.53 6.10
CA LEU A 54 -0.45 -34.14 5.64
C LEU A 54 0.05 -33.99 4.19
N PHE A 55 1.22 -34.57 3.87
CA PHE A 55 1.82 -34.50 2.55
C PHE A 55 0.92 -35.14 1.49
N THR A 56 0.28 -36.27 1.83
CA THR A 56 -0.64 -36.98 0.94
C THR A 56 -1.96 -36.23 0.74
N LEU A 57 -2.47 -35.57 1.77
CA LEU A 57 -3.77 -34.88 1.75
C LEU A 57 -3.69 -33.41 1.28
N ARG A 58 -2.50 -32.89 1.01
CA ARG A 58 -2.25 -31.49 0.62
C ARG A 58 -3.10 -31.10 -0.59
N THR A 59 -3.70 -29.90 -0.56
CA THR A 59 -4.62 -29.43 -1.61
C THR A 59 -4.06 -28.33 -2.52
N LEU A 60 -2.82 -27.92 -2.24
CA LEU A 60 -1.97 -27.06 -3.05
C LEU A 60 -0.56 -27.69 -3.14
N PRO A 61 0.21 -27.36 -4.18
CA PRO A 61 1.65 -27.52 -4.15
C PRO A 61 2.26 -26.99 -2.86
N SER A 62 3.33 -27.63 -2.39
CA SER A 62 3.92 -27.32 -1.09
C SER A 62 5.45 -27.19 -1.14
N ILE A 63 5.95 -26.31 -0.29
CA ILE A 63 7.34 -26.23 0.13
C ILE A 63 7.41 -26.80 1.54
N LEU A 64 8.16 -27.87 1.74
CA LEU A 64 8.50 -28.32 3.09
C LEU A 64 9.59 -27.42 3.65
N SER A 65 9.33 -26.74 4.76
CA SER A 65 10.30 -25.87 5.44
C SER A 65 10.38 -26.15 6.94
N PHE A 66 11.57 -26.01 7.51
CA PHE A 66 11.78 -26.09 8.95
C PHE A 66 11.74 -24.71 9.63
N GLY A 67 11.52 -23.62 8.89
CA GLY A 67 11.49 -22.25 9.42
C GLY A 67 12.86 -21.78 9.95
N PRO A 68 13.05 -20.45 10.11
CA PRO A 68 14.36 -19.91 10.51
C PRO A 68 14.78 -20.42 11.89
N ASP A 69 16.03 -20.87 12.00
CA ASP A 69 16.63 -21.28 13.28
C ASP A 69 16.68 -20.11 14.32
N ASP A 70 16.44 -18.87 13.88
CA ASP A 70 16.74 -17.63 14.63
C ASP A 70 15.55 -16.99 15.37
N LEU A 71 14.41 -17.69 15.50
CA LEU A 71 13.33 -17.29 16.41
C LEU A 71 13.44 -18.00 17.75
N LYS A 72 14.45 -17.64 18.55
CA LYS A 72 14.45 -17.68 20.03
C LYS A 72 13.87 -18.92 20.73
N GLN A 73 13.93 -20.06 20.09
CA GLN A 73 13.90 -21.38 20.68
C GLN A 73 14.55 -22.26 19.63
N PRO A 74 15.72 -22.89 19.89
CA PRO A 74 16.08 -24.03 19.08
C PRO A 74 14.86 -24.93 19.14
N CYS A 75 14.27 -25.28 17.99
CA CYS A 75 13.15 -26.20 17.98
C CYS A 75 13.70 -27.54 18.47
N THR A 76 13.71 -27.71 19.79
CA THR A 76 14.19 -28.84 20.60
C THR A 76 13.27 -30.05 20.48
N ARG A 77 12.40 -30.08 19.45
CA ARG A 77 11.45 -31.17 19.23
C ARG A 77 11.88 -32.16 18.15
N CYS A 78 12.82 -31.80 17.27
CA CYS A 78 13.19 -32.64 16.13
C CYS A 78 14.72 -32.70 15.99
N SER A 79 15.31 -33.86 16.29
CA SER A 79 16.75 -34.10 16.08
C SER A 79 17.12 -33.97 14.59
N GLU A 80 18.39 -33.72 14.30
CA GLU A 80 18.89 -33.65 12.92
C GLU A 80 18.55 -34.92 12.12
N SER A 81 18.66 -36.10 12.74
CA SER A 81 18.26 -37.38 12.16
C SER A 81 16.78 -37.41 11.76
N THR A 82 15.90 -36.86 12.60
CA THR A 82 14.46 -36.79 12.31
C THR A 82 14.16 -35.78 11.22
N ARG A 83 14.87 -34.63 11.18
CA ARG A 83 14.74 -33.66 10.08
C ARG A 83 15.12 -34.28 8.73
N LEU A 84 16.23 -35.02 8.69
CA LEU A 84 16.66 -35.74 7.49
C LEU A 84 15.66 -36.80 7.06
N GLU A 85 15.09 -37.58 7.99
CA GLU A 85 14.05 -38.55 7.67
C GLU A 85 12.79 -37.88 7.10
N ILE A 86 12.35 -36.76 7.68
CA ILE A 86 11.21 -35.99 7.16
C ILE A 86 11.49 -35.48 5.73
N LEU A 87 12.72 -34.99 5.46
CA LEU A 87 13.13 -34.57 4.11
C LEU A 87 13.07 -35.73 3.11
N ARG A 88 13.56 -36.92 3.48
CA ARG A 88 13.50 -38.12 2.64
C ARG A 88 12.04 -38.51 2.35
N ARG A 89 11.18 -38.55 3.38
CA ARG A 89 9.76 -38.84 3.21
C ARG A 89 9.04 -37.83 2.32
N ALA A 90 9.37 -36.55 2.44
CA ALA A 90 8.84 -35.52 1.56
C ALA A 90 9.23 -35.73 0.09
N VAL A 91 10.48 -36.13 -0.16
CA VAL A 91 10.96 -36.48 -1.51
C VAL A 91 10.27 -37.75 -2.04
N GLU A 92 10.13 -38.78 -1.22
CA GLU A 92 9.43 -40.04 -1.57
C GLU A 92 7.94 -39.82 -1.87
N LEU A 93 7.29 -38.90 -1.15
CA LEU A 93 5.88 -38.54 -1.33
C LEU A 93 5.67 -37.38 -2.33
N ASP A 94 6.68 -37.11 -3.15
CA ASP A 94 6.66 -36.15 -4.25
C ASP A 94 6.17 -34.75 -3.83
N ILE A 95 6.58 -34.24 -2.66
CA ILE A 95 6.38 -32.81 -2.35
C ILE A 95 7.12 -31.98 -3.40
N GLU A 96 6.51 -30.88 -3.86
CA GLU A 96 7.02 -30.11 -4.98
C GLU A 96 8.38 -29.46 -4.67
N PHE A 97 8.54 -28.96 -3.44
CA PHE A 97 9.80 -28.35 -2.99
C PHE A 97 10.17 -28.77 -1.57
N VAL A 98 11.47 -28.94 -1.33
CA VAL A 98 12.05 -29.08 0.02
C VAL A 98 13.06 -27.98 0.25
N GLU A 99 12.98 -27.31 1.40
CA GLU A 99 13.90 -26.24 1.80
C GLU A 99 14.98 -26.76 2.76
N ILE A 100 16.23 -26.42 2.48
CA ILE A 100 17.40 -26.76 3.31
C ILE A 100 18.20 -25.49 3.60
N TYR A 101 18.48 -25.23 4.87
CA TYR A 101 19.33 -24.12 5.29
C TYR A 101 20.75 -24.30 4.79
N HIS A 102 21.33 -23.25 4.19
CA HIS A 102 22.68 -23.27 3.64
C HIS A 102 23.74 -23.71 4.67
N GLN A 103 23.56 -23.37 5.94
CA GLN A 103 24.52 -23.69 7.01
C GLN A 103 24.66 -25.20 7.27
N VAL A 104 23.61 -25.97 7.02
CA VAL A 104 23.58 -27.44 7.18
C VAL A 104 23.54 -28.16 5.82
N CYS A 105 23.60 -27.40 4.72
CA CYS A 105 23.54 -27.93 3.37
C CYS A 105 24.91 -28.47 2.95
N THR A 106 25.01 -29.78 2.73
CA THR A 106 26.19 -30.44 2.16
C THR A 106 25.90 -30.94 0.75
N LYS A 107 26.95 -31.05 -0.09
CA LYS A 107 26.81 -31.60 -1.44
C LYS A 107 26.33 -33.05 -1.40
N GLU A 108 26.76 -33.80 -0.39
CA GLU A 108 26.39 -35.19 -0.18
C GLU A 108 24.89 -35.33 0.05
N LEU A 109 24.31 -34.47 0.91
CA LEU A 109 22.86 -34.45 1.19
C LEU A 109 22.05 -34.07 -0.05
N ILE A 110 22.47 -33.01 -0.77
CA ILE A 110 21.79 -32.60 -2.00
C ILE A 110 21.82 -33.73 -3.03
N ASN A 111 22.97 -34.37 -3.22
CA ASN A 111 23.11 -35.49 -4.14
C ASN A 111 22.30 -36.72 -3.72
N GLU A 112 22.18 -36.98 -2.41
CA GLU A 112 21.30 -38.03 -1.88
C GLU A 112 19.83 -37.78 -2.25
N LEU A 113 19.30 -36.60 -1.92
CA LEU A 113 17.91 -36.24 -2.20
C LEU A 113 17.64 -36.18 -3.72
N LYS A 114 18.62 -35.70 -4.50
CA LYS A 114 18.52 -35.70 -5.97
C LYS A 114 18.51 -37.09 -6.60
N ARG A 115 19.10 -38.10 -5.97
CA ARG A 115 19.02 -39.50 -6.44
C ARG A 115 17.68 -40.15 -6.11
N GLN A 116 17.04 -39.70 -5.02
CA GLN A 116 15.76 -40.25 -4.55
C GLN A 116 14.55 -39.56 -5.20
N ARG A 117 14.68 -38.30 -5.63
CA ARG A 117 13.55 -37.54 -6.19
C ARG A 117 13.05 -38.08 -7.52
N SER A 118 11.74 -37.98 -7.71
CA SER A 118 11.13 -38.03 -9.05
C SER A 118 10.96 -36.62 -9.63
N LYS A 119 10.36 -35.71 -8.86
CA LYS A 119 9.98 -34.35 -9.30
C LYS A 119 10.37 -33.23 -8.33
N THR A 120 10.64 -33.56 -7.07
CA THR A 120 10.92 -32.59 -6.00
C THR A 120 12.12 -31.70 -6.32
N ARG A 121 11.94 -30.39 -6.22
CA ARG A 121 13.03 -29.41 -6.36
C ARG A 121 13.56 -29.01 -4.99
N ILE A 122 14.86 -28.77 -4.91
CA ILE A 122 15.53 -28.41 -3.67
C ILE A 122 15.78 -26.90 -3.65
N ILE A 123 15.28 -26.26 -2.60
CA ILE A 123 15.52 -24.86 -2.28
C ILE A 123 16.63 -24.82 -1.24
N VAL A 124 17.73 -24.13 -1.54
CA VAL A 124 18.72 -23.79 -0.50
C VAL A 124 18.46 -22.38 -0.03
N SER A 125 18.30 -22.21 1.29
CA SER A 125 17.95 -20.92 1.88
C SER A 125 19.00 -20.35 2.81
N ASN A 126 19.06 -19.03 2.88
CA ASN A 126 19.94 -18.33 3.82
C ASN A 126 19.25 -17.07 4.37
N HIS A 127 19.48 -16.80 5.65
CA HIS A 127 18.95 -15.67 6.37
C HIS A 127 20.10 -14.74 6.76
N VAL A 128 20.10 -13.53 6.21
CA VAL A 128 21.10 -12.51 6.50
C VAL A 128 20.53 -11.52 7.50
N ASN A 129 21.15 -11.45 8.67
CA ASN A 129 20.87 -10.45 9.68
C ASN A 129 21.83 -9.25 9.54
N LYS A 130 21.38 -8.08 9.98
CA LYS A 130 22.08 -6.78 10.16
C LYS A 130 23.45 -6.59 9.46
N GLY A 131 23.55 -5.57 8.60
CA GLY A 131 24.84 -5.07 8.06
C GLY A 131 25.49 -5.94 6.98
N GLY A 132 24.79 -6.96 6.50
CA GLY A 132 25.23 -7.91 5.47
C GLY A 132 24.69 -7.65 4.05
N PHE A 133 23.98 -6.55 3.81
CA PHE A 133 23.17 -6.37 2.58
C PHE A 133 23.90 -5.68 1.43
N THR A 134 25.21 -5.45 1.53
CA THR A 134 25.98 -4.88 0.41
C THR A 134 25.94 -5.82 -0.80
N ARG A 135 26.01 -5.24 -2.00
CA ARG A 135 25.98 -6.00 -3.26
C ARG A 135 27.03 -7.11 -3.28
N GLU A 136 28.23 -6.84 -2.79
CA GLU A 136 29.38 -7.75 -2.76
C GLU A 136 29.09 -8.95 -1.85
N LYS A 137 28.75 -8.70 -0.58
CA LYS A 137 28.41 -9.76 0.39
C LYS A 137 27.24 -10.64 -0.07
N LEU A 138 26.19 -10.04 -0.65
CA LEU A 138 25.05 -10.83 -1.15
C LEU A 138 25.44 -11.65 -2.39
N ALA A 139 26.28 -11.11 -3.27
CA ALA A 139 26.80 -11.85 -4.43
C ALA A 139 27.67 -13.03 -3.98
N ASP A 140 28.60 -12.83 -3.06
CA ASP A 140 29.46 -13.88 -2.51
C ASP A 140 28.61 -14.99 -1.85
N LEU A 141 27.57 -14.60 -1.10
CA LEU A 141 26.64 -15.55 -0.51
C LEU A 141 25.88 -16.35 -1.57
N ILE A 142 25.36 -15.68 -2.60
CA ILE A 142 24.64 -16.36 -3.69
C ILE A 142 25.57 -17.32 -4.43
N ILE A 143 26.83 -16.96 -4.68
CA ILE A 143 27.82 -17.86 -5.28
C ILE A 143 28.02 -19.10 -4.40
N GLY A 144 28.17 -18.92 -3.09
CA GLY A 144 28.23 -20.02 -2.13
C GLY A 144 27.01 -20.94 -2.20
N MET A 145 25.80 -20.35 -2.21
CA MET A 145 24.55 -21.10 -2.34
C MET A 145 24.45 -21.84 -3.69
N GLN A 146 24.88 -21.22 -4.79
CA GLN A 146 24.89 -21.84 -6.12
C GLN A 146 25.83 -23.05 -6.17
N SER A 147 26.95 -23.01 -5.44
CA SER A 147 27.93 -24.10 -5.39
C SER A 147 27.39 -25.39 -4.75
N THR A 148 26.22 -25.36 -4.10
CA THR A 148 25.54 -26.52 -3.51
C THR A 148 24.75 -27.36 -4.52
N ASP A 149 24.70 -26.94 -5.79
CA ASP A 149 23.84 -27.50 -6.84
C ASP A 149 22.33 -27.38 -6.53
N ALA A 150 21.89 -26.37 -5.78
CA ALA A 150 20.46 -26.12 -5.52
C ALA A 150 19.66 -25.86 -6.82
N ASP A 151 18.40 -26.30 -6.89
CA ASP A 151 17.54 -25.98 -8.05
C ASP A 151 16.95 -24.56 -7.96
N ILE A 152 16.85 -24.02 -6.75
CA ILE A 152 16.34 -22.67 -6.42
C ILE A 152 17.12 -22.16 -5.20
N ILE A 153 17.36 -20.85 -5.16
CA ILE A 153 17.95 -20.17 -4.02
C ILE A 153 16.89 -19.30 -3.34
N LYS A 154 16.86 -19.31 -2.00
CA LYS A 154 15.98 -18.44 -1.20
C LYS A 154 16.81 -17.57 -0.26
N LEU A 155 16.77 -16.26 -0.48
CA LEU A 155 17.47 -15.28 0.32
C LEU A 155 16.47 -14.45 1.14
N VAL A 156 16.61 -14.50 2.46
CA VAL A 156 15.81 -13.69 3.39
C VAL A 156 16.73 -12.71 4.10
N ILE A 157 16.39 -11.42 4.08
CA ILE A 157 17.17 -10.37 4.74
C ILE A 157 16.30 -9.60 5.75
N ASN A 158 16.88 -9.11 6.83
CA ASN A 158 16.18 -8.27 7.80
C ASN A 158 16.57 -6.79 7.64
N VAL A 159 15.67 -5.97 7.10
CA VAL A 159 16.00 -4.58 6.72
C VAL A 159 15.64 -3.55 7.78
N GLU A 160 16.48 -2.53 7.91
CA GLU A 160 16.27 -1.39 8.81
C GLU A 160 15.82 -0.14 8.03
N SER A 161 16.19 -0.05 6.75
CA SER A 161 15.79 0.99 5.80
C SER A 161 15.16 0.38 4.54
N ILE A 162 14.26 1.12 3.89
CA ILE A 162 13.75 0.73 2.56
C ILE A 162 14.87 0.66 1.51
N THR A 163 15.97 1.40 1.70
CA THR A 163 17.13 1.37 0.81
C THR A 163 17.93 0.08 0.89
N ASP A 164 17.83 -0.67 1.98
CA ASP A 164 18.48 -1.97 2.15
C ASP A 164 17.91 -3.04 1.20
N VAL A 165 16.75 -2.78 0.57
CA VAL A 165 16.14 -3.69 -0.40
C VAL A 165 16.79 -3.58 -1.78
N ALA A 166 17.41 -2.44 -2.14
CA ALA A 166 17.93 -2.21 -3.48
C ALA A 166 18.95 -3.27 -3.94
N PRO A 167 19.88 -3.74 -3.09
CA PRO A 167 20.78 -4.84 -3.41
C PRO A 167 20.05 -6.15 -3.80
N LEU A 168 18.88 -6.45 -3.22
CA LEU A 168 18.09 -7.62 -3.62
C LEU A 168 17.57 -7.51 -5.06
N PHE A 169 17.08 -6.34 -5.47
CA PHE A 169 16.62 -6.15 -6.85
C PHE A 169 17.78 -6.32 -7.85
N HIS A 170 18.97 -5.88 -7.45
CA HIS A 170 20.17 -6.11 -8.24
C HIS A 170 20.52 -7.60 -8.32
N MET A 171 20.45 -8.35 -7.22
CA MET A 171 20.67 -9.81 -7.25
C MET A 171 19.64 -10.54 -8.11
N LEU A 172 18.36 -10.19 -8.01
CA LEU A 172 17.27 -10.79 -8.80
C LEU A 172 17.50 -10.68 -10.31
N THR A 173 18.06 -9.57 -10.77
CA THR A 173 18.33 -9.34 -12.20
C THR A 173 19.57 -10.06 -12.75
N HIS A 174 20.47 -10.52 -11.88
CA HIS A 174 21.77 -11.11 -12.27
C HIS A 174 21.92 -12.58 -11.87
N CYS A 175 21.00 -13.10 -11.04
CA CYS A 175 21.07 -14.48 -10.59
C CYS A 175 20.70 -15.45 -11.73
N GLN A 176 21.62 -16.38 -12.03
CA GLN A 176 21.43 -17.39 -13.09
C GLN A 176 20.56 -18.57 -12.64
N VAL A 177 20.38 -18.73 -11.32
CA VAL A 177 19.50 -19.73 -10.70
C VAL A 177 18.22 -19.02 -10.26
N PRO A 178 17.03 -19.65 -10.36
CA PRO A 178 15.81 -19.04 -9.84
C PRO A 178 15.97 -18.58 -8.38
N LEU A 179 15.67 -17.31 -8.13
CA LEU A 179 15.89 -16.66 -6.85
C LEU A 179 14.55 -16.22 -6.23
N ILE A 180 14.32 -16.71 -5.03
CA ILE A 180 13.30 -16.22 -4.10
C ILE A 180 13.98 -15.20 -3.19
N ALA A 181 13.54 -13.95 -3.21
CA ALA A 181 14.13 -12.88 -2.39
C ALA A 181 13.07 -12.24 -1.49
N ARG A 182 13.35 -12.16 -0.19
CA ARG A 182 12.45 -11.56 0.79
C ARG A 182 13.19 -10.63 1.74
N ALA A 183 12.68 -9.41 1.89
CA ALA A 183 13.07 -8.49 2.95
C ALA A 183 12.01 -8.48 4.05
N MET A 184 12.42 -8.79 5.28
CA MET A 184 11.60 -8.75 6.49
C MET A 184 11.49 -7.33 7.03
N GLY A 185 10.43 -7.07 7.79
CA GLY A 185 10.15 -5.74 8.34
C GLY A 185 9.30 -4.90 7.36
N GLU A 186 8.61 -3.88 7.88
CA GLU A 186 7.65 -3.10 7.08
C GLU A 186 8.28 -2.43 5.85
N ARG A 187 9.54 -2.03 5.97
CA ARG A 187 10.35 -1.43 4.89
C ARG A 187 10.70 -2.42 3.79
N GLY A 188 10.66 -3.71 4.09
CA GLY A 188 10.92 -4.80 3.15
C GLY A 188 9.75 -5.14 2.23
N LEU A 189 8.57 -4.54 2.44
CA LEU A 189 7.35 -4.83 1.67
C LEU A 189 7.54 -4.74 0.15
N ILE A 190 8.36 -3.79 -0.30
CA ILE A 190 8.61 -3.59 -1.73
C ILE A 190 9.36 -4.77 -2.37
N SER A 191 10.06 -5.61 -1.58
CA SER A 191 10.70 -6.82 -2.11
C SER A 191 9.68 -7.78 -2.73
N GLN A 192 8.50 -7.92 -2.12
CA GLN A 192 7.44 -8.80 -2.60
C GLN A 192 6.59 -8.13 -3.69
N LEU A 193 6.39 -6.81 -3.61
CA LEU A 193 5.59 -6.08 -4.59
C LEU A 193 6.32 -5.80 -5.90
N LEU A 194 7.64 -5.65 -5.87
CA LEU A 194 8.47 -5.31 -7.04
C LEU A 194 9.35 -6.46 -7.50
N GLY A 195 9.52 -7.51 -6.69
CA GLY A 195 10.30 -8.70 -7.03
C GLY A 195 10.01 -9.27 -8.43
N PRO A 196 8.74 -9.44 -8.86
CA PRO A 196 8.45 -10.03 -10.17
C PRO A 196 8.95 -9.20 -11.35
N LYS A 197 9.06 -7.86 -11.23
CA LYS A 197 9.65 -7.00 -12.26
C LYS A 197 11.13 -7.31 -12.46
N TYR A 198 11.82 -7.64 -11.37
CA TYR A 198 13.24 -7.91 -11.35
C TYR A 198 13.59 -9.40 -11.53
N GLY A 199 12.59 -10.27 -11.74
CA GLY A 199 12.80 -11.70 -12.02
C GLY A 199 12.65 -12.64 -10.82
N ALA A 200 12.00 -12.20 -9.73
CA ALA A 200 11.69 -13.10 -8.62
C ALA A 200 10.82 -14.28 -9.08
N SER A 201 11.27 -15.50 -8.77
CA SER A 201 10.55 -16.72 -9.17
C SER A 201 9.30 -16.98 -8.33
N MET A 202 9.26 -16.42 -7.12
CA MET A 202 8.18 -16.59 -6.16
C MET A 202 8.09 -15.38 -5.25
N ILE A 203 6.87 -15.02 -4.86
CA ILE A 203 6.59 -13.99 -3.86
C ILE A 203 5.78 -14.57 -2.70
N PHE A 204 5.85 -13.93 -1.55
CA PHE A 204 5.13 -14.32 -0.35
C PHE A 204 4.06 -13.29 0.00
N GLY A 205 2.87 -13.77 0.38
CA GLY A 205 1.79 -12.97 0.94
C GLY A 205 1.37 -13.46 2.32
N SER A 206 0.69 -12.59 3.08
CA SER A 206 0.11 -12.96 4.37
C SER A 206 -1.33 -13.47 4.22
N LEU A 207 -1.64 -14.54 4.95
CA LEU A 207 -2.94 -15.21 4.97
C LEU A 207 -3.92 -14.56 5.94
N GLY A 208 -5.22 -14.54 5.61
CA GLY A 208 -6.31 -14.19 6.53
C GLY A 208 -6.32 -12.73 6.96
N GLY A 209 -5.67 -11.85 6.19
CA GLY A 209 -5.53 -10.43 6.54
C GLY A 209 -4.60 -10.16 7.73
N LYS A 210 -3.85 -11.17 8.21
CA LYS A 210 -2.85 -11.00 9.26
C LYS A 210 -1.79 -10.01 8.80
N PHE A 211 -1.53 -9.00 9.63
CA PHE A 211 -0.41 -8.08 9.38
C PHE A 211 0.91 -8.81 9.67
N VAL A 212 1.73 -8.98 8.64
CA VAL A 212 3.08 -9.55 8.76
C VAL A 212 4.06 -8.56 8.12
N PRO A 213 4.98 -7.96 8.90
CA PRO A 213 5.92 -6.98 8.37
C PRO A 213 6.71 -7.50 7.16
N GLY A 214 6.60 -6.77 6.05
CA GLY A 214 7.27 -7.10 4.79
C GLY A 214 6.44 -7.97 3.83
N LEU A 215 5.26 -8.45 4.24
CA LEU A 215 4.36 -9.21 3.38
C LEU A 215 3.08 -8.42 3.06
N PRO A 216 2.67 -8.34 1.78
CA PRO A 216 1.33 -7.89 1.42
C PRO A 216 0.30 -9.00 1.72
N PRO A 217 -0.95 -8.67 2.09
CA PRO A 217 -2.01 -9.67 2.18
C PRO A 217 -2.24 -10.37 0.83
N LEU A 218 -2.49 -11.69 0.81
CA LEU A 218 -2.76 -12.45 -0.41
C LEU A 218 -3.88 -11.83 -1.26
N VAL A 219 -4.96 -11.44 -0.59
CA VAL A 219 -6.09 -10.73 -1.24
C VAL A 219 -5.66 -9.43 -1.91
N SER A 220 -4.64 -8.73 -1.38
CA SER A 220 -4.12 -7.50 -1.98
C SER A 220 -3.25 -7.80 -3.20
N ILE A 221 -2.43 -8.86 -3.17
CA ILE A 221 -1.69 -9.34 -4.34
C ILE A 221 -2.67 -9.58 -5.50
N LYS A 222 -3.76 -10.32 -5.24
CA LYS A 222 -4.74 -10.74 -6.26
C LYS A 222 -5.67 -9.62 -6.76
N HIS A 223 -6.06 -8.67 -5.90
CA HIS A 223 -7.11 -7.72 -6.24
C HIS A 223 -6.62 -6.28 -6.40
N VAL A 224 -5.58 -5.88 -5.66
CA VAL A 224 -5.06 -4.51 -5.66
C VAL A 224 -3.92 -4.39 -6.67
N TYR A 225 -2.85 -5.16 -6.45
CA TYR A 225 -1.62 -5.05 -7.23
C TYR A 225 -1.70 -5.82 -8.55
N LYS A 226 -2.30 -7.02 -8.53
CA LYS A 226 -2.37 -7.93 -9.68
C LYS A 226 -1.01 -8.17 -10.32
N LEU A 227 -0.08 -8.64 -9.49
CA LEU A 227 1.34 -8.79 -9.82
C LEU A 227 1.59 -9.69 -11.03
N GLU A 228 0.63 -10.56 -11.39
CA GLU A 228 0.65 -11.37 -12.61
C GLU A 228 0.64 -10.54 -13.92
N ASN A 229 0.32 -9.24 -13.86
CA ASN A 229 0.37 -8.34 -15.02
C ASN A 229 1.69 -7.57 -15.14
N MET A 230 2.61 -7.74 -14.19
CA MET A 230 3.88 -7.02 -14.17
C MET A 230 4.90 -7.70 -15.08
N ASN A 231 5.79 -6.92 -15.69
CA ASN A 231 6.91 -7.40 -16.49
C ASN A 231 8.14 -6.51 -16.28
N ALA A 232 9.24 -6.84 -16.96
CA ALA A 232 10.51 -6.10 -16.84
C ALA A 232 10.38 -4.61 -17.22
N ASP A 233 9.46 -4.25 -18.12
CA ASP A 233 9.25 -2.88 -18.59
C ASP A 233 8.28 -2.06 -17.71
N THR A 234 7.61 -2.70 -16.75
CA THR A 234 6.63 -2.02 -15.88
C THR A 234 7.29 -0.87 -15.12
N LYS A 235 6.69 0.33 -15.20
CA LYS A 235 7.16 1.52 -14.48
C LYS A 235 6.66 1.53 -13.04
N ILE A 236 7.53 1.86 -12.11
CA ILE A 236 7.27 1.89 -10.68
C ILE A 236 6.84 3.31 -10.29
N PHE A 237 5.68 3.38 -9.64
CA PHE A 237 5.17 4.54 -8.95
C PHE A 237 4.96 4.19 -7.49
N GLY A 238 4.91 5.20 -6.62
CA GLY A 238 4.55 4.92 -5.24
C GLY A 238 4.34 6.13 -4.38
N VAL A 239 3.83 5.87 -3.17
CA VAL A 239 3.66 6.89 -2.14
C VAL A 239 4.83 6.85 -1.16
N VAL A 240 5.64 7.91 -1.15
CA VAL A 240 6.73 8.14 -0.20
C VAL A 240 6.17 8.77 1.07
N SER A 241 6.15 8.04 2.18
CA SER A 241 5.54 8.51 3.44
C SER A 241 6.08 7.75 4.65
N ASN A 242 5.96 8.34 5.84
CA ASN A 242 6.15 7.63 7.11
C ASN A 242 5.19 8.18 8.18
N PRO A 243 4.16 7.41 8.60
CA PRO A 243 3.83 6.04 8.16
C PRO A 243 3.23 6.01 6.75
N VAL A 244 3.17 4.83 6.11
CA VAL A 244 2.61 4.66 4.75
C VAL A 244 1.42 3.70 4.68
N GLY A 245 1.24 2.81 5.66
CA GLY A 245 0.27 1.71 5.60
C GLY A 245 -1.21 2.12 5.46
N HIS A 246 -1.56 3.36 5.81
CA HIS A 246 -2.92 3.90 5.68
C HIS A 246 -3.23 4.45 4.28
N SER A 247 -2.24 4.55 3.39
CA SER A 247 -2.43 5.17 2.08
C SER A 247 -3.31 4.32 1.17
N LYS A 248 -4.36 4.95 0.63
CA LYS A 248 -5.27 4.34 -0.35
C LYS A 248 -4.80 4.53 -1.80
N GLY A 249 -3.60 5.10 -2.01
CA GLY A 249 -3.02 5.34 -3.35
C GLY A 249 -2.96 4.09 -4.24
N PRO A 250 -2.50 2.92 -3.74
CA PRO A 250 -2.49 1.68 -4.52
C PRO A 250 -3.88 1.22 -5.01
N LEU A 251 -4.94 1.51 -4.25
CA LEU A 251 -6.32 1.18 -4.60
C LEU A 251 -6.88 2.07 -5.73
N LEU A 252 -6.19 3.16 -6.02
CA LEU A 252 -6.63 4.20 -6.94
C LEU A 252 -5.79 4.16 -8.23
N HIS A 253 -4.47 4.20 -8.11
CA HIS A 253 -3.58 4.24 -9.27
C HIS A 253 -3.47 2.90 -10.00
N ASN A 254 -3.41 1.75 -9.30
CA ASN A 254 -3.26 0.46 -9.97
C ASN A 254 -4.46 0.10 -10.87
N PRO A 255 -5.73 0.26 -10.44
CA PRO A 255 -6.86 0.11 -11.36
C PRO A 255 -6.82 1.09 -12.52
N ALA A 256 -6.45 2.36 -12.29
CA ALA A 256 -6.38 3.38 -13.33
C ALA A 256 -5.31 3.06 -14.40
N PHE A 257 -4.12 2.60 -13.99
CA PHE A 257 -3.08 2.14 -14.90
C PHE A 257 -3.58 0.99 -15.78
N ARG A 258 -4.18 -0.03 -15.17
CA ARG A 258 -4.71 -1.18 -15.91
C ARG A 258 -5.80 -0.81 -16.91
N GLN A 259 -6.73 0.05 -16.53
CA GLN A 259 -7.83 0.45 -17.40
C GLN A 259 -7.40 1.33 -18.57
N THR A 260 -6.37 2.14 -18.37
CA THR A 260 -5.78 2.96 -19.43
C THR A 260 -4.75 2.22 -20.27
N GLY A 261 -4.44 0.96 -19.92
CA GLY A 261 -3.39 0.19 -20.58
C GLY A 261 -1.97 0.69 -20.29
N TYR A 262 -1.80 1.57 -19.29
CA TYR A 262 -0.49 2.07 -18.90
C TYR A 262 0.28 1.00 -18.13
N ASN A 263 1.48 0.63 -18.60
CA ASN A 263 2.32 -0.40 -17.96
C ASN A 263 3.01 0.17 -16.71
N GLY A 264 2.25 0.36 -15.64
CA GLY A 264 2.73 0.89 -14.37
C GLY A 264 2.16 0.15 -13.16
N ILE A 265 2.93 0.14 -12.08
CA ILE A 265 2.52 -0.34 -10.75
C ILE A 265 2.70 0.77 -9.72
N TYR A 266 1.78 0.89 -8.78
CA TYR A 266 1.79 1.85 -7.69
C TYR A 266 1.90 1.13 -6.34
N VAL A 267 2.97 1.39 -5.59
CA VAL A 267 3.27 0.71 -4.31
C VAL A 267 3.43 1.67 -3.13
N PRO A 268 3.19 1.21 -1.88
CA PRO A 268 3.60 1.96 -0.69
C PRO A 268 5.12 1.95 -0.52
N LEU A 269 5.70 3.11 -0.22
CA LEU A 269 7.12 3.30 0.05
C LEU A 269 7.29 3.90 1.45
N LEU A 270 7.63 3.04 2.43
CA LEU A 270 7.91 3.47 3.81
C LEU A 270 9.32 4.06 3.86
N VAL A 271 9.42 5.39 3.85
CA VAL A 271 10.71 6.10 3.69
C VAL A 271 11.00 6.92 4.94
N ASP A 272 12.18 6.73 5.52
CA ASP A 272 12.67 7.55 6.65
C ASP A 272 13.44 8.79 6.16
N ASP A 273 14.40 8.58 5.26
CA ASP A 273 15.18 9.64 4.63
C ASP A 273 14.87 9.68 3.12
N ILE A 274 14.18 10.75 2.71
CA ILE A 274 13.78 10.95 1.32
C ILE A 274 14.96 11.25 0.39
N LYS A 275 16.03 11.89 0.88
CA LYS A 275 17.22 12.18 0.07
C LYS A 275 17.96 10.89 -0.24
N GLU A 276 18.17 10.08 0.78
CA GLU A 276 18.82 8.78 0.64
C GLU A 276 17.98 7.84 -0.25
N PHE A 277 16.66 7.85 -0.10
CA PHE A 277 15.75 7.12 -0.98
C PHE A 277 15.94 7.48 -2.46
N PHE A 278 15.96 8.77 -2.82
CA PHE A 278 16.15 9.17 -4.22
C PHE A 278 17.56 8.94 -4.75
N ARG A 279 18.57 8.96 -3.87
CA ARG A 279 19.95 8.59 -4.22
C ARG A 279 20.04 7.11 -4.62
N VAL A 280 19.43 6.23 -3.82
CA VAL A 280 19.47 4.77 -4.02
C VAL A 280 18.56 4.33 -5.16
N TYR A 281 17.33 4.83 -5.23
CA TYR A 281 16.35 4.49 -6.28
C TYR A 281 16.37 5.51 -7.43
N SER A 282 17.55 5.69 -8.01
CA SER A 282 17.82 6.67 -9.08
C SER A 282 17.53 6.17 -10.50
N CYS A 283 17.28 4.86 -10.68
CA CYS A 283 17.04 4.29 -12.00
C CYS A 283 15.68 4.71 -12.61
N ASN A 284 15.60 4.63 -13.95
CA ASN A 284 14.42 5.01 -14.74
C ASN A 284 13.20 4.07 -14.60
N ASP A 285 13.33 3.02 -13.79
CA ASP A 285 12.20 2.20 -13.40
C ASP A 285 11.28 2.94 -12.43
N PHE A 286 11.85 3.72 -11.51
CA PHE A 286 11.08 4.56 -10.58
C PHE A 286 10.72 5.88 -11.26
N ALA A 287 9.53 5.89 -11.85
CA ALA A 287 9.08 6.93 -12.78
C ALA A 287 8.33 8.09 -12.09
N GLY A 288 7.71 7.86 -10.94
CA GLY A 288 7.00 8.93 -10.24
C GLY A 288 6.56 8.59 -8.82
N PHE A 289 6.37 9.63 -8.02
CA PHE A 289 6.14 9.49 -6.58
C PHE A 289 5.09 10.48 -6.10
N SER A 290 4.13 9.99 -5.33
CA SER A 290 3.31 10.85 -4.47
C SER A 290 4.04 11.01 -3.13
N VAL A 291 4.12 12.22 -2.61
CA VAL A 291 4.85 12.53 -1.37
C VAL A 291 3.85 12.86 -0.26
N GLY A 292 3.87 12.01 0.77
CA GLY A 292 3.04 12.10 1.98
C GLY A 292 3.76 12.78 3.14
N ILE A 293 3.16 12.69 4.33
CA ILE A 293 3.75 13.20 5.58
C ILE A 293 4.94 12.30 5.96
N PRO A 294 6.06 12.86 6.48
CA PRO A 294 6.37 14.28 6.70
C PRO A 294 7.13 14.95 5.54
N HIS A 295 7.27 14.28 4.39
CA HIS A 295 8.31 14.58 3.41
C HIS A 295 8.03 15.73 2.44
N LYS A 296 6.81 16.27 2.40
CA LYS A 296 6.39 17.26 1.37
C LYS A 296 7.28 18.51 1.29
N GLU A 297 7.77 19.00 2.43
CA GLU A 297 8.64 20.19 2.47
C GLU A 297 10.07 19.83 2.04
N THR A 298 10.65 18.75 2.60
CA THR A 298 11.98 18.26 2.25
C THR A 298 12.10 17.87 0.77
N ALA A 299 11.02 17.36 0.18
CA ALA A 299 10.93 16.97 -1.23
C ALA A 299 11.25 18.13 -2.19
N VAL A 300 11.01 19.38 -1.80
CA VAL A 300 11.36 20.56 -2.62
C VAL A 300 12.86 20.58 -2.90
N SER A 301 13.68 20.34 -1.87
CA SER A 301 15.15 20.29 -1.99
C SER A 301 15.68 19.03 -2.67
N CYS A 302 14.82 18.03 -2.90
CA CYS A 302 15.21 16.77 -3.54
C CYS A 302 14.94 16.77 -5.05
N CYS A 303 14.20 17.76 -5.56
CA CYS A 303 13.89 17.89 -6.97
C CYS A 303 14.95 18.73 -7.69
N ASP A 304 15.33 18.32 -8.90
CA ASP A 304 16.21 19.11 -9.75
C ASP A 304 15.49 20.34 -10.32
N GLU A 305 14.18 20.21 -10.57
CA GLU A 305 13.30 21.28 -11.04
C GLU A 305 12.01 21.26 -10.22
N VAL A 306 11.48 22.44 -9.87
CA VAL A 306 10.23 22.56 -9.12
C VAL A 306 9.28 23.46 -9.90
N HIS A 307 8.07 22.98 -10.16
CA HIS A 307 7.04 23.75 -10.83
C HIS A 307 6.75 25.06 -10.06
N PRO A 308 6.57 26.21 -10.73
CA PRO A 308 6.44 27.52 -10.05
C PRO A 308 5.43 27.53 -8.90
N LEU A 309 4.26 26.94 -9.10
CA LEU A 309 3.25 26.79 -8.03
C LEU A 309 3.78 26.02 -6.81
N ALA A 310 4.45 24.88 -7.01
CA ALA A 310 4.99 24.07 -5.92
C ALA A 310 6.14 24.78 -5.19
N LEU A 311 6.96 25.54 -5.93
CA LEU A 311 8.04 26.35 -5.40
C LEU A 311 7.48 27.49 -4.52
N SER A 312 6.47 28.23 -5.00
CA SER A 312 5.80 29.27 -4.22
C SER A 312 5.16 28.70 -2.95
N ILE A 313 4.49 27.55 -3.05
CA ILE A 313 3.94 26.85 -1.89
C ILE A 313 5.06 26.45 -0.93
N GLY A 314 6.24 26.08 -1.43
CA GLY A 314 7.33 25.50 -0.63
C GLY A 314 7.03 24.06 -0.20
N ALA A 315 6.23 23.33 -0.98
CA ALA A 315 5.91 21.92 -0.73
C ALA A 315 5.61 21.17 -2.02
N VAL A 316 6.19 19.98 -2.16
CA VAL A 316 6.00 19.07 -3.30
C VAL A 316 5.25 17.83 -2.81
N ASN A 317 4.10 17.54 -3.41
CA ASN A 317 3.35 16.30 -3.15
C ASN A 317 3.44 15.28 -4.29
N THR A 318 4.04 15.65 -5.42
CA THR A 318 4.09 14.85 -6.64
C THR A 318 5.43 15.06 -7.31
N ILE A 319 6.17 13.98 -7.58
CA ILE A 319 7.45 14.03 -8.27
C ILE A 319 7.34 13.15 -9.50
N VAL A 320 7.77 13.65 -10.66
CA VAL A 320 7.89 12.88 -11.89
C VAL A 320 9.38 12.80 -12.24
N ARG A 321 9.88 11.58 -12.46
CA ARG A 321 11.21 11.39 -13.06
C ARG A 321 11.07 11.56 -14.57
N ARG A 322 11.64 12.63 -15.11
CA ARG A 322 11.56 12.93 -16.55
C ARG A 322 12.35 11.87 -17.34
N PRO A 323 11.72 11.14 -18.28
CA PRO A 323 12.39 10.03 -18.96
C PRO A 323 13.61 10.41 -19.80
N MET A 324 13.67 11.65 -20.30
CA MET A 324 14.71 12.10 -21.24
C MET A 324 16.07 12.31 -20.57
N ASP A 325 16.09 12.81 -19.33
CA ASP A 325 17.31 13.20 -18.62
C ASP A 325 17.38 12.68 -17.18
N GLY A 326 16.36 11.95 -16.72
CA GLY A 326 16.32 11.34 -15.39
C GLY A 326 16.06 12.33 -14.26
N LYS A 327 15.84 13.63 -14.54
CA LYS A 327 15.63 14.66 -13.52
C LYS A 327 14.32 14.46 -12.78
N LEU A 328 14.35 14.76 -11.48
CA LEU A 328 13.18 14.80 -10.62
C LEU A 328 12.50 16.17 -10.71
N VAL A 329 11.28 16.19 -11.24
CA VAL A 329 10.46 17.40 -11.36
C VAL A 329 9.35 17.39 -10.33
N GLY A 330 9.35 18.37 -9.42
CA GLY A 330 8.41 18.49 -8.32
C GLY A 330 7.18 19.34 -8.65
N TYR A 331 6.00 18.84 -8.29
CA TYR A 331 4.69 19.46 -8.48
C TYR A 331 3.87 19.45 -7.19
N ASN A 332 2.81 20.25 -7.17
CA ASN A 332 1.82 20.28 -6.10
C ASN A 332 0.41 20.15 -6.68
N THR A 333 -0.26 19.03 -6.41
CA THR A 333 -1.65 18.78 -6.80
C THR A 333 -2.64 18.95 -5.64
N ASP A 334 -2.14 19.12 -4.41
CA ASP A 334 -2.96 19.32 -3.21
C ASP A 334 -3.70 20.67 -3.27
N CYS A 335 -3.03 21.72 -3.77
CA CYS A 335 -3.55 23.09 -3.84
C CYS A 335 -4.87 23.16 -4.62
N GLU A 336 -4.83 22.82 -5.92
CA GLU A 336 -6.02 22.88 -6.78
C GLU A 336 -7.10 21.89 -6.34
N ALA A 337 -6.69 20.71 -5.85
CA ALA A 337 -7.62 19.67 -5.40
C ALA A 337 -8.49 20.12 -4.21
N CYS A 338 -7.89 20.75 -3.20
CA CYS A 338 -8.63 21.24 -2.05
C CYS A 338 -9.55 22.42 -2.43
N ILE A 339 -9.00 23.41 -3.13
CA ILE A 339 -9.75 24.63 -3.46
C ILE A 339 -10.95 24.31 -4.35
N THR A 340 -10.77 23.50 -5.38
CA THR A 340 -11.90 23.11 -6.25
C THR A 340 -12.94 22.26 -5.50
N ALA A 341 -12.54 21.42 -4.54
CA ALA A 341 -13.49 20.68 -3.70
C ALA A 341 -14.36 21.63 -2.84
N ILE A 342 -13.75 22.66 -2.27
CA ILE A 342 -14.46 23.68 -1.49
C ILE A 342 -15.36 24.53 -2.40
N GLU A 343 -14.86 24.98 -3.55
CA GLU A 343 -15.65 25.78 -4.49
C GLU A 343 -16.86 25.03 -5.04
N ASP A 344 -16.71 23.74 -5.36
CA ASP A 344 -17.82 22.94 -5.88
C ASP A 344 -18.92 22.72 -4.82
N ALA A 345 -18.53 22.51 -3.55
CA ALA A 345 -19.51 22.44 -2.45
C ALA A 345 -20.29 23.75 -2.27
N PHE A 346 -19.65 24.91 -2.50
CA PHE A 346 -20.37 26.19 -2.56
C PHE A 346 -21.29 26.27 -3.78
N ARG A 347 -20.82 25.90 -4.97
CA ARG A 347 -21.63 25.97 -6.20
C ARG A 347 -22.88 25.09 -6.11
N GLU A 348 -22.78 23.87 -5.58
CA GLU A 348 -23.94 22.99 -5.37
C GLU A 348 -25.02 23.64 -4.48
N ARG A 349 -24.61 24.47 -3.52
CA ARG A 349 -25.51 25.26 -2.69
C ARG A 349 -26.11 26.45 -3.44
N PHE A 350 -25.32 27.15 -4.27
CA PHE A 350 -25.72 28.38 -4.98
C PHE A 350 -26.45 28.16 -6.32
N VAL A 351 -26.37 26.97 -6.94
CA VAL A 351 -27.16 26.61 -8.14
C VAL A 351 -28.68 26.68 -7.88
N ARG A 352 -29.11 26.76 -6.61
CA ARG A 352 -30.50 27.08 -6.24
C ARG A 352 -30.93 28.53 -6.54
N ASN A 353 -29.98 29.45 -6.78
CA ASN A 353 -30.24 30.89 -6.92
C ASN A 353 -29.88 31.46 -8.31
N GLY A 354 -29.57 30.62 -9.31
CA GLY A 354 -29.65 30.99 -10.74
C GLY A 354 -28.54 31.87 -11.35
N GLU A 355 -27.58 32.40 -10.60
CA GLU A 355 -26.53 33.26 -11.17
C GLU A 355 -25.16 32.55 -11.26
N ALA A 356 -24.60 32.47 -12.47
CA ALA A 356 -23.24 32.01 -12.70
C ALA A 356 -22.25 33.10 -12.25
N LEU A 357 -21.61 32.90 -11.10
CA LEU A 357 -20.56 33.79 -10.61
C LEU A 357 -19.28 33.60 -11.44
N HIS A 358 -18.82 34.68 -12.10
CA HIS A 358 -17.50 34.76 -12.75
C HIS A 358 -16.33 34.85 -11.75
N VAL A 359 -16.62 35.00 -10.45
CA VAL A 359 -15.65 35.14 -9.36
C VAL A 359 -15.70 33.91 -8.45
N SER A 360 -14.56 33.48 -7.91
CA SER A 360 -14.49 32.35 -6.98
C SER A 360 -15.43 32.57 -5.77
N PRO A 361 -16.22 31.56 -5.35
CA PRO A 361 -17.16 31.69 -4.23
C PRO A 361 -16.47 31.90 -2.87
N ILE A 362 -15.14 31.74 -2.79
CA ILE A 362 -14.36 31.98 -1.57
C ILE A 362 -13.67 33.35 -1.55
N ALA A 363 -13.80 34.15 -2.60
CA ALA A 363 -13.22 35.49 -2.66
C ALA A 363 -13.80 36.40 -1.56
N GLY A 364 -12.94 37.13 -0.85
CA GLY A 364 -13.31 38.03 0.25
C GLY A 364 -13.70 37.35 1.57
N LYS A 365 -14.06 36.06 1.55
CA LYS A 365 -14.40 35.28 2.75
C LYS A 365 -13.19 35.10 3.65
N LEU A 366 -13.43 35.05 4.96
CA LEU A 366 -12.42 34.70 5.94
C LEU A 366 -12.23 33.18 5.97
N PHE A 367 -11.02 32.75 5.62
CA PHE A 367 -10.59 31.36 5.51
C PHE A 367 -9.66 31.02 6.68
N VAL A 368 -10.18 30.24 7.61
CA VAL A 368 -9.50 29.78 8.81
C VAL A 368 -8.84 28.44 8.55
N LEU A 369 -7.51 28.42 8.55
CA LEU A 369 -6.71 27.23 8.34
C LEU A 369 -6.15 26.70 9.66
N VAL A 370 -6.34 25.41 9.91
CA VAL A 370 -5.71 24.69 11.03
C VAL A 370 -4.62 23.76 10.49
N GLY A 371 -3.37 24.04 10.84
CA GLY A 371 -2.19 23.27 10.43
C GLY A 371 -1.33 24.00 9.39
N ALA A 372 -0.03 24.11 9.66
CA ALA A 372 0.95 24.78 8.81
C ALA A 372 2.03 23.80 8.25
N GLY A 373 1.64 22.55 8.01
CA GLY A 373 2.43 21.53 7.30
C GLY A 373 2.28 21.64 5.78
N GLY A 374 2.93 20.76 5.01
CA GLY A 374 2.90 20.81 3.54
C GLY A 374 1.49 20.88 2.91
N ALA A 375 0.51 20.16 3.46
CA ALA A 375 -0.90 20.27 3.01
C ALA A 375 -1.51 21.65 3.37
N GLY A 376 -1.30 22.12 4.60
CA GLY A 376 -1.74 23.44 5.04
C GLY A 376 -1.14 24.57 4.20
N ARG A 377 0.14 24.47 3.82
CA ARG A 377 0.77 25.41 2.88
C ARG A 377 0.03 25.43 1.55
N ALA A 378 -0.21 24.27 0.94
CA ALA A 378 -0.94 24.19 -0.33
C ALA A 378 -2.35 24.82 -0.25
N ILE A 379 -3.07 24.56 0.84
CA ILE A 379 -4.42 25.10 1.07
C ILE A 379 -4.38 26.63 1.27
N ALA A 380 -3.46 27.15 2.07
CA ALA A 380 -3.31 28.59 2.31
C ALA A 380 -3.03 29.37 1.01
N PHE A 381 -2.06 28.88 0.21
CA PHE A 381 -1.73 29.49 -1.08
C PHE A 381 -2.90 29.41 -2.06
N GLY A 382 -3.58 28.27 -2.10
CA GLY A 382 -4.79 28.10 -2.91
C GLY A 382 -5.87 29.11 -2.54
N ALA A 383 -6.22 29.21 -1.25
CA ALA A 383 -7.25 30.11 -0.76
C ALA A 383 -6.89 31.58 -1.05
N ARG A 384 -5.63 31.96 -0.79
CA ARG A 384 -5.14 33.31 -1.10
C ARG A 384 -5.22 33.63 -2.59
N SER A 385 -4.84 32.69 -3.47
CA SER A 385 -4.91 32.88 -4.93
C SER A 385 -6.33 33.10 -5.46
N ARG A 386 -7.35 32.67 -4.70
CA ARG A 386 -8.77 32.90 -4.99
C ARG A 386 -9.33 34.15 -4.32
N GLY A 387 -8.50 34.95 -3.65
CA GLY A 387 -8.89 36.20 -3.02
C GLY A 387 -9.46 36.06 -1.61
N ALA A 388 -9.31 34.91 -0.94
CA ALA A 388 -9.72 34.76 0.45
C ALA A 388 -8.78 35.52 1.40
N ARG A 389 -9.32 35.93 2.57
CA ARG A 389 -8.53 36.43 3.69
C ARG A 389 -8.13 35.25 4.57
N VAL A 390 -6.85 34.96 4.71
CA VAL A 390 -6.38 33.73 5.36
C VAL A 390 -5.93 34.00 6.80
N VAL A 391 -6.47 33.24 7.75
CA VAL A 391 -6.02 33.21 9.15
C VAL A 391 -5.53 31.80 9.48
N ILE A 392 -4.35 31.69 10.11
CA ILE A 392 -3.66 30.41 10.30
C ILE A 392 -3.45 30.13 11.77
N PHE A 393 -3.87 28.94 12.19
CA PHE A 393 -3.66 28.38 13.51
C PHE A 393 -2.79 27.14 13.40
N ASN A 394 -1.75 27.02 14.22
CA ASN A 394 -0.92 25.83 14.29
C ASN A 394 -0.30 25.69 15.68
N ARG A 395 -0.21 24.46 16.20
CA ARG A 395 0.39 24.17 17.52
C ARG A 395 1.78 24.79 17.68
N ASN A 396 2.59 24.75 16.62
CA ASN A 396 3.81 25.54 16.55
C ASN A 396 3.47 26.90 15.92
N PHE A 397 3.41 27.95 16.75
CA PHE A 397 3.00 29.28 16.34
C PHE A 397 3.95 29.91 15.31
N GLU A 398 5.26 29.66 15.42
CA GLU A 398 6.25 30.18 14.45
C GLU A 398 6.01 29.62 13.04
N ARG A 399 5.58 28.36 12.92
CA ARG A 399 5.16 27.80 11.63
C ARG A 399 3.91 28.49 11.08
N ALA A 400 2.96 28.87 11.92
CA ALA A 400 1.79 29.64 11.49
C ALA A 400 2.21 31.02 10.99
N LYS A 401 3.04 31.76 11.73
CA LYS A 401 3.57 33.07 11.33
C LYS A 401 4.29 33.02 9.99
N ALA A 402 5.20 32.07 9.82
CA ALA A 402 5.96 31.91 8.59
C ALA A 402 5.04 31.66 7.37
N LEU A 403 4.01 30.83 7.54
CA LEU A 403 3.03 30.59 6.47
C LEU A 403 2.14 31.81 6.22
N ALA A 404 1.66 32.48 7.28
CA ALA A 404 0.83 33.68 7.17
C ALA A 404 1.57 34.79 6.41
N MET A 405 2.85 35.03 6.74
CA MET A 405 3.70 35.98 6.02
C MET A 405 3.80 35.61 4.52
N ALA A 406 4.01 34.34 4.21
CA ALA A 406 4.15 33.85 2.84
C ALA A 406 2.88 34.02 1.97
N VAL A 407 1.70 34.06 2.59
CA VAL A 407 0.42 34.25 1.88
C VAL A 407 -0.23 35.61 2.16
N SER A 408 0.48 36.55 2.81
CA SER A 408 -0.07 37.83 3.26
C SER A 408 -1.37 37.68 4.06
N GLY A 409 -1.41 36.67 4.93
CA GLY A 409 -2.48 36.39 5.88
C GLY A 409 -2.09 36.76 7.32
N GLU A 410 -2.87 36.28 8.26
CA GLU A 410 -2.67 36.50 9.70
C GLU A 410 -2.41 35.17 10.41
N ALA A 411 -1.56 35.17 11.44
CA ALA A 411 -1.34 34.03 12.31
C ALA A 411 -1.78 34.35 13.72
N LEU A 412 -2.55 33.45 14.34
CA LEU A 412 -3.04 33.60 15.70
C LEU A 412 -2.60 32.41 16.57
N PRO A 413 -2.45 32.61 17.90
CA PRO A 413 -2.13 31.53 18.83
C PRO A 413 -3.15 30.38 18.74
N TYR A 414 -2.69 29.14 18.76
CA TYR A 414 -3.56 27.96 18.59
C TYR A 414 -4.65 27.89 19.66
N GLU A 415 -4.35 28.34 20.87
CA GLU A 415 -5.23 28.38 22.03
C GLU A 415 -6.47 29.26 21.79
N SER A 416 -6.33 30.28 20.95
CA SER A 416 -7.43 31.19 20.58
C SER A 416 -8.36 30.64 19.49
N LEU A 417 -8.03 29.51 18.85
CA LEU A 417 -8.83 28.90 17.79
C LEU A 417 -10.26 28.63 18.24
N ASN A 418 -10.43 28.13 19.47
CA ASN A 418 -11.74 27.80 20.00
C ASN A 418 -12.62 29.02 20.21
N ASP A 419 -12.06 30.21 20.44
CA ASP A 419 -12.83 31.44 20.69
C ASP A 419 -12.89 32.36 19.46
N PHE A 420 -12.21 31.99 18.37
CA PHE A 420 -12.14 32.81 17.16
C PHE A 420 -13.48 32.90 16.42
N ARG A 421 -14.10 34.08 16.44
CA ARG A 421 -15.43 34.37 15.87
C ARG A 421 -15.48 35.74 15.18
N ALA A 422 -14.48 36.05 14.37
CA ALA A 422 -14.33 37.38 13.79
C ALA A 422 -15.56 37.83 12.96
N GLU A 423 -16.20 36.89 12.26
CA GLU A 423 -17.43 37.16 11.48
C GLU A 423 -18.27 35.88 11.33
N LYS A 424 -19.49 36.03 10.79
CA LYS A 424 -20.33 34.90 10.38
C LYS A 424 -20.00 34.49 8.95
N GLY A 425 -20.11 33.21 8.66
CA GLY A 425 -19.98 32.68 7.32
C GLY A 425 -18.53 32.40 6.90
N MET A 426 -17.65 32.19 7.88
CA MET A 426 -16.25 31.83 7.66
C MET A 426 -16.12 30.44 7.04
N ILE A 427 -14.95 30.13 6.47
CA ILE A 427 -14.59 28.79 6.01
C ILE A 427 -13.55 28.22 6.97
N LEU A 428 -13.77 27.01 7.49
CA LEU A 428 -12.76 26.28 8.26
C LEU A 428 -12.13 25.21 7.39
N ALA A 429 -10.80 25.10 7.38
CA ALA A 429 -10.07 24.02 6.75
C ALA A 429 -9.09 23.39 7.74
N ASN A 430 -9.32 22.13 8.11
CA ASN A 430 -8.35 21.33 8.86
C ASN A 430 -7.35 20.68 7.89
N ALA A 431 -6.07 21.02 8.04
CA ALA A 431 -4.95 20.44 7.33
C ALA A 431 -3.96 19.72 8.28
N SER A 432 -4.36 19.52 9.54
CA SER A 432 -3.61 18.77 10.54
C SER A 432 -3.98 17.28 10.53
N ALA A 433 -3.27 16.48 11.32
CA ALA A 433 -3.59 15.05 11.51
C ALA A 433 -4.64 14.80 12.61
N VAL A 434 -5.21 15.84 13.23
CA VAL A 434 -6.23 15.71 14.29
C VAL A 434 -7.49 15.07 13.71
N GLY A 435 -7.98 14.01 14.37
CA GLY A 435 -9.13 13.23 13.92
C GLY A 435 -8.79 12.05 12.99
N MET A 436 -7.51 11.87 12.62
CA MET A 436 -7.05 10.73 11.83
C MET A 436 -6.95 9.45 12.69
N GLU A 437 -7.26 8.30 12.11
CA GLU A 437 -7.06 7.00 12.79
C GLU A 437 -5.62 6.87 13.34
N PRO A 438 -5.43 6.39 14.58
CA PRO A 438 -6.46 5.82 15.48
C PRO A 438 -7.20 6.83 16.36
N ASN A 439 -6.83 8.12 16.33
CA ASN A 439 -7.34 9.17 17.22
C ASN A 439 -8.61 9.83 16.67
N THR A 440 -9.64 9.02 16.39
CA THR A 440 -10.86 9.45 15.69
C THR A 440 -11.82 10.29 16.54
N ASP A 441 -11.61 10.30 17.86
CA ASP A 441 -12.36 11.05 18.86
C ASP A 441 -11.90 12.51 19.00
N GLN A 442 -10.79 12.89 18.37
CA GLN A 442 -10.24 14.24 18.44
C GLN A 442 -10.84 15.18 17.39
N THR A 443 -10.97 16.46 17.74
CA THR A 443 -11.37 17.54 16.84
C THR A 443 -10.51 18.79 17.11
N PRO A 444 -10.12 19.57 16.08
CA PRO A 444 -9.30 20.77 16.29
C PRO A 444 -10.07 21.92 16.94
N VAL A 445 -11.41 21.93 16.83
CA VAL A 445 -12.26 23.02 17.33
C VAL A 445 -13.54 22.46 17.93
N SER A 446 -14.08 23.15 18.93
CA SER A 446 -15.34 22.78 19.58
C SER A 446 -16.56 22.93 18.67
N LYS A 447 -17.57 22.07 18.85
CA LYS A 447 -18.88 22.19 18.18
C LYS A 447 -19.53 23.58 18.30
N VAL A 448 -19.37 24.25 19.45
CA VAL A 448 -19.90 25.62 19.65
C VAL A 448 -19.28 26.60 18.64
N ALA A 449 -18.01 26.40 18.30
CA ALA A 449 -17.31 27.22 17.34
C ALA A 449 -17.79 27.10 15.91
N LEU A 450 -18.16 25.88 15.54
CA LEU A 450 -18.57 25.54 14.19
C LEU A 450 -19.78 26.36 13.72
N LYS A 451 -20.59 26.93 14.64
CA LYS A 451 -21.73 27.80 14.32
C LYS A 451 -21.38 29.08 13.56
N SER A 452 -20.13 29.55 13.61
CA SER A 452 -19.71 30.74 12.84
C SER A 452 -19.20 30.42 11.44
N TYR A 453 -19.09 29.14 11.10
CA TYR A 453 -18.57 28.68 9.82
C TYR A 453 -19.71 28.27 8.90
N GLU A 454 -19.65 28.75 7.65
CA GLU A 454 -20.57 28.34 6.59
C GLU A 454 -20.18 26.98 6.00
N LEU A 455 -18.87 26.74 5.92
CA LEU A 455 -18.29 25.53 5.35
C LEU A 455 -17.12 25.04 6.21
N VAL A 456 -17.05 23.73 6.41
CA VAL A 456 -15.97 23.03 7.11
C VAL A 456 -15.39 21.96 6.20
N PHE A 457 -14.10 22.10 5.90
CA PHE A 457 -13.30 21.13 5.17
C PHE A 457 -12.33 20.42 6.12
N ASP A 458 -12.13 19.13 5.91
CA ASP A 458 -11.14 18.34 6.64
C ASP A 458 -10.28 17.53 5.68
N ALA A 459 -8.96 17.75 5.66
CA ALA A 459 -8.03 17.01 4.82
C ALA A 459 -7.88 15.54 5.26
N VAL A 460 -8.27 15.21 6.50
CA VAL A 460 -8.30 13.83 6.97
C VAL A 460 -9.38 13.05 6.21
N TYR A 461 -8.99 11.93 5.59
CA TYR A 461 -9.87 11.06 4.81
C TYR A 461 -10.02 9.65 5.40
N THR A 462 -9.34 9.37 6.52
CA THR A 462 -9.41 8.11 7.26
C THR A 462 -9.50 8.43 8.76
N PRO A 463 -10.71 8.42 9.35
CA PRO A 463 -11.99 8.00 8.76
C PRO A 463 -12.57 9.04 7.79
N ARG A 464 -13.54 8.64 6.95
CA ARG A 464 -14.21 9.55 5.99
C ARG A 464 -15.02 10.64 6.69
N ASN A 465 -15.70 10.26 7.78
CA ASN A 465 -16.54 11.14 8.59
C ASN A 465 -15.83 11.37 9.93
N THR A 466 -14.91 12.35 9.98
CA THR A 466 -14.22 12.73 11.21
C THR A 466 -15.19 13.36 12.21
N ARG A 467 -14.81 13.39 13.49
CA ARG A 467 -15.59 14.10 14.52
C ARG A 467 -15.85 15.56 14.14
N LEU A 468 -14.86 16.24 13.55
CA LEU A 468 -15.00 17.61 13.04
C LEU A 468 -16.15 17.74 12.03
N LEU A 469 -16.18 16.88 11.02
CA LEU A 469 -17.21 16.91 9.98
C LEU A 469 -18.59 16.52 10.53
N GLN A 470 -18.66 15.58 11.47
CA GLN A 470 -19.92 15.21 12.14
C GLN A 470 -20.48 16.39 12.93
N GLU A 471 -19.69 17.00 13.80
CA GLU A 471 -20.11 18.15 14.62
C GLU A 471 -20.45 19.37 13.75
N ALA A 472 -19.76 19.57 12.63
CA ALA A 472 -20.04 20.65 11.67
C ALA A 472 -21.39 20.47 10.98
N ALA A 473 -21.70 19.26 10.53
CA ALA A 473 -23.00 18.95 9.91
C ALA A 473 -24.15 19.14 10.91
N GLU A 474 -23.96 18.74 12.18
CA GLU A 474 -24.96 18.90 13.24
C GLU A 474 -25.31 20.36 13.55
N VAL A 475 -24.41 21.31 13.28
CA VAL A 475 -24.68 22.75 13.45
C VAL A 475 -25.10 23.44 12.15
N GLY A 476 -25.31 22.68 11.07
CA GLY A 476 -25.80 23.17 9.79
C GLY A 476 -24.73 23.74 8.84
N ALA A 477 -23.45 23.53 9.13
CA ALA A 477 -22.38 23.91 8.21
C ALA A 477 -22.34 22.95 7.00
N THR A 478 -21.94 23.47 5.83
CA THR A 478 -21.63 22.62 4.67
C THR A 478 -20.33 21.87 4.96
N VAL A 479 -20.29 20.56 4.71
CA VAL A 479 -19.12 19.74 5.03
C VAL A 479 -18.45 19.22 3.76
N VAL A 480 -17.13 19.31 3.70
CA VAL A 480 -16.32 18.78 2.59
C VAL A 480 -15.31 17.78 3.14
N SER A 481 -15.49 16.51 2.77
CA SER A 481 -14.63 15.41 3.23
C SER A 481 -13.28 15.43 2.52
N GLY A 482 -12.22 15.03 3.23
CA GLY A 482 -10.87 14.87 2.67
C GLY A 482 -10.80 13.84 1.55
N VAL A 483 -11.81 12.97 1.43
CA VAL A 483 -11.95 12.07 0.28
C VAL A 483 -12.04 12.83 -1.05
N GLU A 484 -12.74 13.98 -1.08
CA GLU A 484 -12.87 14.81 -2.29
C GLU A 484 -11.52 15.35 -2.73
N MET A 485 -10.76 15.92 -1.78
CA MET A 485 -9.39 16.37 -2.03
C MET A 485 -8.51 15.19 -2.46
N PHE A 486 -8.58 14.05 -1.78
CA PHE A 486 -7.77 12.85 -2.06
C PHE A 486 -7.96 12.33 -3.49
N ILE A 487 -9.21 12.28 -3.99
CA ILE A 487 -9.49 11.85 -5.36
C ILE A 487 -8.94 12.88 -6.36
N ARG A 488 -9.24 14.16 -6.17
CA ARG A 488 -8.83 15.24 -7.10
C ARG A 488 -7.31 15.37 -7.21
N GLN A 489 -6.59 15.33 -6.09
CA GLN A 489 -5.12 15.43 -6.10
C GLN A 489 -4.50 14.21 -6.79
N ALA A 490 -5.10 13.03 -6.64
CA ALA A 490 -4.60 11.82 -7.23
C ALA A 490 -4.89 11.72 -8.74
N LEU A 491 -6.00 12.30 -9.20
CA LEU A 491 -6.26 12.49 -10.63
C LEU A 491 -5.21 13.43 -11.26
N GLY A 492 -4.86 14.52 -10.57
CA GLY A 492 -3.76 15.40 -10.96
C GLY A 492 -2.42 14.65 -11.06
N GLN A 493 -2.13 13.82 -10.06
CA GLN A 493 -0.94 12.95 -10.06
C GLN A 493 -0.94 11.98 -11.22
N PHE A 494 -2.05 11.27 -11.45
CA PHE A 494 -2.18 10.32 -12.55
C PHE A 494 -1.90 11.00 -13.89
N LYS A 495 -2.47 12.19 -14.13
CA LYS A 495 -2.23 12.96 -15.36
C LYS A 495 -0.74 13.30 -15.53
N LEU A 496 -0.05 13.67 -14.46
CA LEU A 496 1.39 13.97 -14.49
C LEU A 496 2.22 12.71 -14.74
N PHE A 497 1.91 11.61 -14.04
CA PHE A 497 2.61 10.32 -14.16
C PHE A 497 2.53 9.71 -15.56
N THR A 498 1.40 9.89 -16.25
CA THR A 498 1.16 9.27 -17.56
C THR A 498 1.40 10.23 -18.74
N GLY A 499 1.90 11.45 -18.49
CA GLY A 499 2.14 12.44 -19.54
C GLY A 499 0.85 12.93 -20.22
N GLY A 500 -0.27 12.95 -19.49
CA GLY A 500 -1.55 13.44 -20.01
C GLY A 500 -2.39 12.39 -20.74
N LEU A 501 -2.05 11.09 -20.65
CA LEU A 501 -2.91 10.00 -21.11
C LEU A 501 -4.25 10.08 -20.37
N GLY A 502 -5.26 10.66 -21.01
CA GLY A 502 -6.50 11.03 -20.36
C GLY A 502 -7.59 11.50 -21.31
N THR A 503 -8.35 10.55 -21.87
CA THR A 503 -9.70 10.79 -22.41
C THR A 503 -10.78 10.01 -21.65
N GLN A 504 -10.51 9.56 -20.42
CA GLN A 504 -11.48 8.89 -19.55
C GLN A 504 -11.47 9.39 -18.10
N LEU A 505 -11.15 10.67 -17.85
CA LEU A 505 -11.16 11.26 -16.51
C LEU A 505 -12.51 11.07 -15.79
N ALA A 506 -13.63 11.13 -16.50
CA ALA A 506 -14.95 10.86 -15.93
C ALA A 506 -15.14 9.39 -15.51
N LEU A 507 -14.55 8.44 -16.24
CA LEU A 507 -14.58 7.02 -15.88
C LEU A 507 -13.71 6.76 -14.65
N ILE A 508 -12.50 7.32 -14.63
CA ILE A 508 -11.58 7.21 -13.49
C ILE A 508 -12.25 7.83 -12.26
N SER A 509 -12.74 9.08 -12.31
CA SER A 509 -13.48 9.68 -11.18
C SER A 509 -14.65 8.82 -10.69
N ARG A 510 -15.46 8.24 -11.59
CA ARG A 510 -16.56 7.34 -11.21
C ARG A 510 -16.07 6.06 -10.53
N LEU A 511 -14.99 5.46 -11.04
CA LEU A 511 -14.40 4.26 -10.47
C LEU A 511 -13.73 4.51 -9.13
N LEU A 512 -13.13 5.68 -8.94
CA LEU A 512 -12.51 6.06 -7.68
C LEU A 512 -13.55 6.28 -6.60
N VAL A 513 -14.65 6.95 -6.93
CA VAL A 513 -15.80 7.11 -6.03
C VAL A 513 -16.50 5.78 -5.75
N SER A 514 -16.72 4.93 -6.77
CA SER A 514 -17.35 3.62 -6.58
C SER A 514 -16.48 2.66 -5.78
N ASN A 515 -15.17 2.62 -6.05
CA ASN A 515 -14.23 1.77 -5.31
C ASN A 515 -14.05 2.25 -3.87
N LEU A 516 -14.04 3.55 -3.58
CA LEU A 516 -13.99 4.03 -2.20
C LEU A 516 -15.25 3.65 -1.41
N ASN A 517 -16.44 3.67 -2.04
CA ASN A 517 -17.68 3.23 -1.40
C ASN A 517 -17.75 1.68 -1.25
N HIS A 518 -17.26 0.91 -2.22
CA HIS A 518 -17.25 -0.56 -2.18
C HIS A 518 -16.12 -1.16 -1.34
N ILE A 519 -14.95 -0.51 -1.26
CA ILE A 519 -13.80 -0.98 -0.50
C ILE A 519 -13.97 -0.68 0.99
N VAL A 520 -14.69 0.39 1.37
CA VAL A 520 -15.14 0.56 2.75
C VAL A 520 -16.03 -0.62 3.16
N ILE A 521 -16.88 -1.14 2.27
CA ILE A 521 -17.68 -2.35 2.57
C ILE A 521 -16.78 -3.59 2.70
N CYS A 522 -15.84 -3.83 1.77
CA CYS A 522 -14.98 -5.03 1.81
C CYS A 522 -13.92 -5.03 2.93
N ILE A 523 -13.30 -3.89 3.26
CA ILE A 523 -12.30 -3.77 4.33
C ILE A 523 -12.99 -3.76 5.70
N THR A 524 -14.18 -3.15 5.82
CA THR A 524 -14.98 -3.26 7.05
C THR A 524 -15.49 -4.69 7.22
N PHE A 525 -15.80 -5.43 6.14
CA PHE A 525 -16.12 -6.86 6.23
C PHE A 525 -14.94 -7.70 6.73
N ALA A 526 -13.72 -7.45 6.26
CA ALA A 526 -12.52 -8.14 6.76
C ALA A 526 -12.25 -7.86 8.26
N LYS A 527 -12.48 -6.62 8.73
CA LYS A 527 -12.40 -6.28 10.16
C LYS A 527 -13.57 -6.83 10.99
N CYS A 528 -14.79 -6.90 10.44
CA CYS A 528 -15.97 -7.40 11.14
C CYS A 528 -16.00 -8.93 11.26
N VAL A 529 -15.46 -9.67 10.28
CA VAL A 529 -15.37 -11.14 10.36
C VAL A 529 -14.31 -11.59 11.40
N GLY A 530 -13.33 -10.74 11.74
CA GLY A 530 -12.35 -11.00 12.80
C GLY A 530 -12.83 -10.73 14.23
N ASN A 531 -13.92 -9.97 14.43
CA ASN A 531 -14.36 -9.51 15.75
C ASN A 531 -15.76 -9.98 16.19
N PHE A 532 -16.40 -10.90 15.44
CA PHE A 532 -17.71 -11.46 15.82
C PHE A 532 -17.61 -12.96 16.13
N PHE A 533 -16.90 -13.30 17.21
CA PHE A 533 -17.20 -14.50 17.99
C PHE A 533 -16.93 -14.25 19.48
N PRO A 534 -17.92 -13.73 20.25
CA PRO A 534 -18.07 -14.14 21.63
C PRO A 534 -18.69 -15.55 21.64
N ARG A 535 -18.15 -16.42 22.50
CA ARG A 535 -18.75 -17.70 22.85
C ARG A 535 -20.21 -17.46 23.28
N SER A 536 -21.12 -18.29 22.76
CA SER A 536 -22.50 -18.58 23.22
C SER A 536 -23.71 -18.02 22.45
N SER A 537 -24.61 -18.95 22.13
CA SER A 537 -26.06 -18.86 21.81
C SER A 537 -26.54 -18.38 20.42
N THR A 538 -26.89 -19.38 19.60
CA THR A 538 -28.09 -19.52 18.74
C THR A 538 -28.78 -18.28 18.15
N ARG A 539 -28.43 -17.95 16.89
CA ARG A 539 -29.35 -17.82 15.74
C ARG A 539 -28.53 -17.77 14.44
N ARG A 540 -28.70 -18.78 13.57
CA ARG A 540 -27.99 -18.89 12.27
C ARG A 540 -28.61 -17.92 11.26
N PHE A 541 -27.86 -16.89 10.85
CA PHE A 541 -28.02 -16.28 9.54
C PHE A 541 -26.87 -16.74 8.66
N HIS A 542 -27.17 -17.44 7.56
CA HIS A 542 -26.16 -18.10 6.73
C HIS A 542 -25.43 -17.10 5.82
N ALA A 543 -24.10 -17.03 5.97
CA ALA A 543 -23.18 -16.27 5.11
C ALA A 543 -23.25 -16.66 3.61
N GLN A 544 -23.86 -17.80 3.28
CA GLN A 544 -24.05 -18.28 1.91
C GLN A 544 -25.06 -17.43 1.11
N ASP A 545 -26.10 -16.88 1.74
CA ASP A 545 -27.15 -16.14 1.03
C ASP A 545 -26.70 -14.74 0.58
N CYS A 546 -25.87 -14.08 1.38
CA CYS A 546 -25.26 -12.78 1.00
C CYS A 546 -24.18 -12.94 -0.06
N THR A 547 -23.35 -14.00 0.00
CA THR A 547 -22.33 -14.28 -1.01
C THR A 547 -22.96 -14.58 -2.38
N ARG A 548 -24.10 -15.27 -2.39
CA ARG A 548 -24.87 -15.59 -3.61
C ARG A 548 -25.54 -14.34 -4.20
N ALA A 549 -26.06 -13.43 -3.37
CA ALA A 549 -26.63 -12.16 -3.82
C ALA A 549 -25.56 -11.24 -4.45
N ILE A 550 -24.36 -11.19 -3.88
CA ILE A 550 -23.22 -10.39 -4.39
C ILE A 550 -22.69 -10.97 -5.71
N LEU A 551 -22.53 -12.30 -5.80
CA LEU A 551 -22.11 -12.97 -7.05
C LEU A 551 -23.15 -12.80 -8.16
N MET A 552 -24.45 -12.87 -7.84
CA MET A 552 -25.52 -12.62 -8.84
C MET A 552 -25.54 -11.17 -9.32
N GLN A 553 -25.22 -10.19 -8.47
CA GLN A 553 -25.18 -8.78 -8.86
C GLN A 553 -23.92 -8.45 -9.69
N ILE A 554 -22.77 -9.04 -9.36
CA ILE A 554 -21.54 -8.98 -10.17
C ILE A 554 -21.80 -9.59 -11.55
N TYR A 555 -22.49 -10.73 -11.61
CA TYR A 555 -22.81 -11.41 -12.85
C TYR A 555 -23.81 -10.62 -13.71
N ARG A 556 -24.84 -9.99 -13.10
CA ARG A 556 -25.79 -9.11 -13.80
C ARG A 556 -25.14 -7.86 -14.38
N ASN A 557 -24.21 -7.21 -13.65
CA ASN A 557 -23.50 -6.03 -14.15
C ASN A 557 -22.53 -6.36 -15.28
N SER A 558 -21.86 -7.53 -15.23
CA SER A 558 -21.01 -7.99 -16.33
C SER A 558 -21.77 -8.27 -17.65
N ARG A 559 -23.09 -8.57 -17.58
CA ARG A 559 -23.95 -8.70 -18.77
C ARG A 559 -24.43 -7.35 -19.32
N LEU A 560 -24.61 -6.35 -18.47
CA LEU A 560 -24.97 -5.00 -18.89
C LEU A 560 -23.84 -4.32 -19.67
N ASP A 561 -22.58 -4.55 -19.28
CA ASP A 561 -21.40 -4.07 -20.03
C ASP A 561 -21.25 -4.74 -21.41
N LYS A 562 -21.58 -6.03 -21.53
CA LYS A 562 -21.61 -6.72 -22.84
C LYS A 562 -22.74 -6.23 -23.76
N HIS A 563 -23.84 -5.74 -23.19
CA HIS A 563 -24.92 -5.14 -23.97
C HIS A 563 -24.63 -3.68 -24.37
N ALA A 564 -23.90 -2.93 -23.56
CA ALA A 564 -23.43 -1.60 -23.90
C ALA A 564 -22.38 -1.61 -25.02
N GLN A 565 -21.45 -2.58 -25.02
CA GLN A 565 -20.47 -2.73 -26.11
C GLN A 565 -21.08 -3.16 -27.46
N LYS A 566 -22.25 -3.82 -27.47
CA LYS A 566 -22.95 -4.18 -28.72
C LYS A 566 -23.78 -3.03 -29.34
N LYS A 567 -23.96 -1.91 -28.64
CA LYS A 567 -24.75 -0.76 -29.15
C LYS A 567 -23.91 0.38 -29.73
N THR A 568 -22.58 0.25 -29.74
CA THR A 568 -21.66 1.29 -30.25
C THR A 568 -20.98 0.92 -31.57
N VAL A 569 -21.54 -0.05 -32.30
CA VAL A 569 -21.18 -0.31 -33.70
C VAL A 569 -22.45 -0.14 -34.51
N TRP A 570 -22.74 1.12 -34.87
CA TRP A 570 -23.39 1.62 -36.10
C TRP A 570 -23.34 3.14 -36.06
#